data_AF-A0A1N6YT89-F1
#
_entry.id   AF-A0A1N6YT89-F1
#
_cell.length_a   1.000
_cell.length_b   1.000
_cell.length_c   1.000
_cell.angle_alpha   90.00
_cell.angle_beta   90.00
_cell.angle_gamma   90.00
#
_symmetry.space_group_name_H-M   'P 1'
#
loop_
_entity.id
_entity.type
_entity.pdbx_description
1 polymer ?
#
loop_
_entity_poly.entity_id
_entity_poly.type
_entity_poly.pdbx_seq_one_letter_code
_entity_poly.pdbx_strand_id
1 'polypeptide(L)'
;MGDCLGPDIYKDKESYDIDRLFSLFNKLKSYDAEKYVESHWKPESKEEFFSYIDKMKLIAYITRRNEGSFKKIEKEVKEKLNREINKDDYELINYFINGLV
;
A
#
# COMPACT_ATOMS: atom_id res chain seq x y z
N MET A 1 5.55 6.24 14.09
CA MET A 1 4.59 6.63 13.04
C MET A 1 3.14 6.33 13.44
N GLY A 2 2.90 5.66 14.58
CA GLY A 2 1.53 5.36 15.01
C GLY A 2 0.91 4.34 14.05
N ASP A 3 -0.36 4.51 13.70
CA ASP A 3 -1.09 3.69 12.70
C ASP A 3 -1.27 4.42 11.37
N CYS A 4 -0.35 5.33 11.00
CA CYS A 4 -0.58 6.22 9.85
C CYS A 4 -0.65 5.50 8.50
N LEU A 5 -0.14 4.27 8.43
CA LEU A 5 -0.19 3.42 7.25
C LEU A 5 -1.38 2.45 7.24
N GLY A 6 -2.19 2.40 8.30
CA GLY A 6 -3.37 1.54 8.35
C GLY A 6 -4.48 1.99 7.40
N PRO A 7 -5.32 1.07 6.90
CA PRO A 7 -6.50 1.46 6.12
C PRO A 7 -7.52 2.18 7.01
N ASP A 8 -8.42 2.92 6.39
CA ASP A 8 -9.56 3.51 7.08
C ASP A 8 -10.55 2.41 7.48
N ILE A 9 -10.53 2.04 8.76
CA ILE A 9 -11.36 0.99 9.35
C ILE A 9 -12.74 1.48 9.80
N TYR A 10 -13.03 2.79 9.70
CA TYR A 10 -14.30 3.36 10.15
C TYR A 10 -15.37 3.40 9.06
N LYS A 11 -15.03 2.96 7.84
CA LYS A 11 -15.96 2.76 6.74
C LYS A 11 -16.52 1.34 6.74
N ASP A 12 -17.66 1.15 6.07
CA ASP A 12 -18.28 -0.17 5.87
C ASP A 12 -17.31 -1.22 5.29
N LYS A 13 -16.32 -0.76 4.52
CA LYS A 13 -15.21 -1.56 4.04
C LYS A 13 -13.89 -0.83 4.29
N GLU A 14 -12.94 -1.55 4.86
CA GLU A 14 -11.57 -1.06 5.02
C GLU A 14 -11.01 -0.61 3.67
N SER A 15 -10.45 0.60 3.63
CA SER A 15 -10.04 1.22 2.38
C SER A 15 -8.88 2.20 2.51
N TYR A 16 -8.21 2.47 1.40
CA TYR A 16 -7.25 3.55 1.28
C TYR A 16 -7.75 4.64 0.34
N ASP A 17 -7.60 5.90 0.74
CA ASP A 17 -7.56 7.02 -0.19
C ASP A 17 -6.16 7.08 -0.81
N ILE A 18 -6.06 6.76 -2.10
CA ILE A 18 -4.77 6.66 -2.81
C ILE A 18 -4.02 8.00 -2.84
N ASP A 19 -4.71 9.13 -2.98
CA ASP A 19 -4.04 10.44 -3.10
C ASP A 19 -3.53 10.94 -1.75
N ARG A 20 -4.31 10.72 -0.68
CA ARG A 20 -3.85 10.95 0.69
C ARG A 20 -2.66 10.06 1.04
N LEU A 21 -2.73 8.78 0.68
CA LEU A 21 -1.66 7.84 0.94
C LEU A 21 -0.37 8.22 0.19
N PHE A 22 -0.47 8.67 -1.07
CA PHE A 22 0.70 9.13 -1.83
C PHE A 22 1.32 10.40 -1.23
N SER A 23 0.48 11.33 -0.77
CA SER A 23 0.92 12.52 -0.05
C SER A 23 1.65 12.15 1.25
N LEU A 24 1.10 11.19 2.01
CA LEU A 24 1.74 10.64 3.20
C LEU A 24 3.10 10.01 2.88
N PHE A 25 3.19 9.16 1.87
CA PHE A 25 4.45 8.53 1.48
C PHE A 25 5.53 9.56 1.11
N ASN A 26 5.17 10.64 0.42
CA ASN A 26 6.13 11.69 0.09
C ASN A 26 6.62 12.42 1.36
N LYS A 27 5.70 12.70 2.30
CA LYS A 27 6.04 13.26 3.61
C LYS A 27 6.96 12.33 4.41
N LEU A 28 6.64 11.04 4.47
CA LEU A 28 7.45 10.04 5.18
C LEU A 28 8.86 9.92 4.57
N LYS A 29 8.97 9.83 3.24
CA LYS A 29 10.28 9.80 2.55
C LYS A 29 11.10 11.07 2.79
N SER A 30 10.45 12.24 2.97
CA SER A 30 11.14 13.51 3.19
C SER A 30 11.82 13.63 4.55
N TYR A 31 11.47 12.79 5.52
CA TYR A 31 12.13 12.78 6.83
C TYR A 31 13.53 12.20 6.81
N ASP A 32 13.87 11.43 5.77
CA ASP A 32 15.20 10.85 5.57
C ASP A 32 15.76 10.11 6.82
N ALA A 33 14.87 9.49 7.60
CA ALA A 33 15.26 8.83 8.84
C ALA A 33 16.03 7.52 8.59
N GLU A 34 16.95 7.18 9.49
CA GLU A 34 17.66 5.89 9.46
C GLU A 34 16.73 4.71 9.82
N LYS A 35 15.75 4.98 10.67
CA LYS A 35 14.80 3.99 11.19
C LYS A 35 13.37 4.52 11.13
N TYR A 36 12.46 3.65 10.73
CA TYR A 36 11.03 3.87 10.68
C TYR A 36 10.35 2.91 11.66
N VAL A 37 9.51 3.45 12.55
CA VAL A 37 8.86 2.67 13.63
C VAL A 37 7.35 2.82 13.53
N GLU A 38 6.67 1.74 13.16
CA GLU A 38 5.21 1.59 13.25
C GLU A 38 4.79 1.13 14.65
N SER A 39 3.52 1.36 15.01
CA SER A 39 2.93 0.96 16.30
C SER A 39 2.90 -0.55 16.55
N HIS A 40 2.72 -1.34 15.48
CA HIS A 40 2.42 -2.78 15.55
C HIS A 40 3.45 -3.67 14.85
N TRP A 41 4.63 -3.13 14.52
CA TRP A 41 5.68 -3.86 13.82
C TRP A 41 7.06 -3.59 14.43
N LYS A 42 8.05 -4.39 14.04
CA LYS A 42 9.45 -4.13 14.41
C LYS A 42 9.94 -2.84 13.76
N PRO A 43 10.93 -2.14 14.36
CA PRO A 43 11.64 -1.07 13.67
C PRO A 43 12.27 -1.54 12.36
N GLU A 44 12.07 -0.78 11.30
CA GLU A 44 12.59 -1.08 9.95
C GLU A 44 13.74 -0.15 9.59
N SER A 45 14.68 -0.63 8.76
CA SER A 45 15.63 0.25 8.08
C SER A 45 14.91 1.12 7.05
N LYS A 46 15.59 2.19 6.60
CA LYS A 46 15.13 3.02 5.50
C LYS A 46 14.83 2.21 4.24
N GLU A 47 15.67 1.23 3.89
CA GLU A 47 15.52 0.40 2.70
C GLU A 47 14.33 -0.56 2.81
N GLU A 48 14.17 -1.22 3.96
CA GLU A 48 13.03 -2.10 4.25
C GLU A 48 11.72 -1.32 4.11
N PHE A 49 11.64 -0.16 4.78
CA PHE A 49 10.47 0.70 4.77
C PHE A 49 10.18 1.25 3.36
N PHE A 50 11.20 1.72 2.64
CA PHE A 50 11.02 2.29 1.29
C PHE A 50 10.58 1.23 0.28
N SER A 51 11.11 0.01 0.39
CA SER A 51 10.68 -1.14 -0.41
C SER A 51 9.19 -1.45 -0.17
N TYR A 52 8.75 -1.44 1.09
CA TYR A 52 7.34 -1.67 1.42
C TYR A 52 6.41 -0.60 0.83
N ILE A 53 6.69 0.69 1.04
CA ILE A 53 5.83 1.76 0.51
C ILE A 53 5.87 1.83 -1.02
N ASP A 54 6.98 1.47 -1.66
CA ASP A 54 7.06 1.40 -3.12
C ASP A 54 6.25 0.21 -3.67
N LYS A 55 6.19 -0.92 -2.95
CA LYS A 55 5.22 -2.00 -3.25
C LYS A 55 3.78 -1.50 -3.14
N MET A 56 3.44 -0.78 -2.08
CA MET A 56 2.09 -0.21 -1.91
C MET A 56 1.74 0.77 -3.03
N LYS A 57 2.66 1.67 -3.39
CA LYS A 57 2.50 2.62 -4.51
C LYS A 57 2.26 1.89 -5.84
N LEU A 58 3.03 0.85 -6.13
CA LEU A 58 2.87 0.03 -7.33
C LEU A 58 1.46 -0.58 -7.41
N ILE A 59 1.03 -1.25 -6.34
CA ILE A 59 -0.29 -1.91 -6.30
C ILE A 59 -1.42 -0.86 -6.39
N ALA A 60 -1.31 0.28 -5.70
CA ALA A 60 -2.29 1.37 -5.80
C ALA A 60 -2.41 1.92 -7.23
N TYR A 61 -1.28 2.15 -7.91
CA TYR A 61 -1.25 2.61 -9.29
C TYR A 61 -1.91 1.62 -10.25
N ILE A 62 -1.55 0.33 -10.13
CA ILE A 62 -2.15 -0.74 -10.92
C ILE A 62 -3.67 -0.82 -10.66
N THR A 63 -4.08 -0.68 -9.40
CA THR A 63 -5.50 -0.73 -9.00
C THR A 63 -6.29 0.41 -9.64
N ARG A 64 -5.80 1.64 -9.53
CA ARG A 64 -6.41 2.82 -10.16
C ARG A 64 -6.49 2.68 -11.68
N ARG A 65 -5.41 2.25 -12.32
CA ARG A 65 -5.34 2.11 -13.78
C ARG A 65 -6.26 1.02 -14.34
N ASN A 66 -6.51 -0.03 -13.57
CA ASN A 66 -7.40 -1.12 -13.94
C ASN A 66 -8.83 -0.94 -13.41
N GLU A 67 -9.18 0.26 -12.94
CA GLU A 67 -10.52 0.65 -12.50
C GLU A 67 -11.12 -0.34 -11.47
N GLY A 68 -10.28 -0.83 -10.57
CA GLY A 68 -10.70 -1.77 -9.53
C GLY A 68 -11.00 -3.20 -10.00
N SER A 69 -10.71 -3.55 -11.26
CA SER A 69 -10.92 -4.91 -11.77
C SER A 69 -9.92 -5.90 -11.17
N PHE A 70 -10.33 -6.62 -10.12
CA PHE A 70 -9.46 -7.55 -9.38
C PHE A 70 -8.66 -8.50 -10.29
N LYS A 71 -9.31 -9.15 -11.26
CA LYS A 71 -8.64 -10.09 -12.18
C LYS A 71 -7.53 -9.43 -13.00
N LYS A 72 -7.73 -8.19 -13.47
CA LYS A 72 -6.72 -7.45 -14.23
C LYS A 72 -5.58 -7.00 -13.32
N ILE A 73 -5.92 -6.52 -12.12
CA ILE A 73 -4.96 -6.10 -11.09
C ILE A 73 -4.07 -7.26 -10.67
N GLU A 74 -4.67 -8.40 -10.30
CA GLU A 74 -3.95 -9.61 -9.90
C GLU A 74 -2.96 -10.03 -10.97
N LYS A 75 -3.39 -10.12 -12.23
CA LYS A 75 -2.52 -10.50 -13.35
C LYS A 75 -1.32 -9.55 -13.45
N GLU A 76 -1.56 -8.25 -13.44
CA GLU A 76 -0.49 -7.28 -13.58
C GLU A 76 0.45 -7.23 -12.37
N VAL A 77 -0.08 -7.35 -11.15
CA VAL A 77 0.74 -7.40 -9.94
C VAL A 77 1.65 -8.63 -9.95
N LYS A 78 1.16 -9.81 -10.38
CA LYS A 78 2.01 -11.01 -10.53
C LYS A 78 3.15 -10.78 -11.50
N GLU A 79 2.86 -10.19 -12.66
CA GLU A 79 3.85 -9.86 -13.68
C GLU A 79 4.89 -8.87 -13.16
N LYS A 80 4.47 -7.82 -12.43
CA LYS A 80 5.38 -6.78 -11.91
C LYS A 80 6.21 -7.22 -10.72
N LEU A 81 5.67 -8.06 -9.85
CA LEU A 81 6.39 -8.60 -8.70
C LEU A 81 7.19 -9.86 -9.04
N ASN A 82 6.98 -10.44 -10.23
CA ASN A 82 7.60 -11.68 -10.68
C ASN A 82 7.41 -12.85 -9.69
N ARG A 83 6.21 -12.93 -9.10
CA ARG A 83 5.78 -13.98 -8.17
C ARG A 83 4.25 -14.01 -8.09
N GLU A 84 3.70 -15.11 -7.57
CA GLU A 84 2.27 -15.16 -7.21
C GLU A 84 1.94 -14.13 -6.12
N ILE A 85 0.70 -13.62 -6.12
CA ILE A 85 0.20 -12.77 -5.03
C ILE A 85 0.03 -13.61 -3.77
N ASN A 86 0.43 -13.05 -2.64
CA ASN A 86 0.19 -13.66 -1.33
C ASN A 86 -1.06 -13.06 -0.67
N LYS A 87 -1.35 -13.50 0.56
CA LYS A 87 -2.50 -13.01 1.33
C LYS A 87 -2.45 -11.49 1.55
N ASP A 88 -1.28 -10.97 1.89
CA ASP A 88 -1.10 -9.54 2.16
C ASP A 88 -1.32 -8.69 0.88
N ASP A 89 -0.86 -9.17 -0.27
CA ASP A 89 -1.11 -8.50 -1.55
C ASP A 89 -2.62 -8.52 -1.88
N TYR A 90 -3.29 -9.65 -1.64
CA TYR A 90 -4.73 -9.78 -1.85
C TYR A 90 -5.53 -8.79 -0.98
N GLU A 91 -5.22 -8.72 0.31
CA GLU A 91 -5.85 -7.77 1.23
C GLU A 91 -5.59 -6.32 0.80
N LEU A 92 -4.34 -5.99 0.49
CA LEU A 92 -3.95 -4.66 0.04
C LEU A 92 -4.65 -4.23 -1.26
N ILE A 93 -4.78 -5.14 -2.23
CA ILE A 93 -5.55 -4.88 -3.46
C ILE A 93 -7.00 -4.56 -3.11
N ASN A 94 -7.63 -5.31 -2.21
CA ASN A 94 -9.03 -5.05 -1.82
C ASN A 94 -9.19 -3.70 -1.11
N TYR A 95 -8.27 -3.32 -0.21
CA TYR A 95 -8.32 -1.99 0.41
C TYR A 95 -8.25 -0.86 -0.63
N PHE A 96 -7.43 -1.00 -1.67
CA PHE A 96 -7.39 -0.02 -2.75
C PHE A 96 -8.66 -0.03 -3.61
N ILE A 97 -9.19 -1.20 -3.95
CA ILE A 97 -10.45 -1.32 -4.71
C ILE A 97 -11.61 -0.66 -3.94
N ASN A 98 -11.72 -0.94 -2.63
CA ASN A 98 -12.76 -0.37 -1.78
C ASN A 98 -12.67 1.16 -1.69
N GLY A 99 -11.46 1.73 -1.82
CA GLY A 99 -11.22 3.17 -1.79
C GLY A 99 -11.45 3.91 -3.10
N LEU A 100 -11.77 3.21 -4.19
CA LEU A 100 -12.15 3.84 -5.47
C LEU A 100 -13.62 4.28 -5.52
N VAL A 101 -14.43 3.92 -4.51
CA VAL A 101 -15.88 4.15 -4.44
C VAL A 101 -16.20 5.49 -3.78
#